data_AF-A0A2T6DR35-F1
#
_entry.id   AF-A0A2T6DR35-F1
#
_cell.length_a   1.000
_cell.length_b   1.000
_cell.length_c   1.000
_cell.angle_alpha   90.00
_cell.angle_beta   90.00
_cell.angle_gamma   90.00
#
_symmetry.space_group_name_H-M   'P 1'
#
loop_
_entity.id
_entity.type
_entity.pdbx_description
1 polymer ?
#
loop_
_entity_poly.entity_id
_entity_poly.type
_entity_poly.pdbx_seq_one_letter_code
_entity_poly.pdbx_strand_id
1 'polypeptide(L)'
;MIRWLILAGAAMAVVSNPAAPRAFGVTLWFIVALDAAVYWPRLVKVTRDLWNHRLAFIGERAVAEELSQLLASGFHVFHDLVFENYNVDHVIVGPTGVFVVETKTRRKPKQNGKKVGYKVGYDGTALFWPKARETKSVEQSLANARSVSKWLSSATGAPVSVQPVVTAPGWWIDDATQHSVWALNPKRIRPHVEAHKSSPLSNQRVASICYQLTEKCRLRKDQ
;
A
#
# COMPACT_ATOMS: atom_id res chain seq x y z
N MET A 1 21.81 29.50 -18.67
CA MET A 1 22.71 30.48 -19.32
C MET A 1 24.12 29.93 -19.52
N ILE A 2 24.82 29.46 -18.48
CA ILE A 2 26.22 28.98 -18.57
C ILE A 2 26.40 27.82 -19.57
N ARG A 3 25.48 26.84 -19.60
CA ARG A 3 25.50 25.73 -20.58
C ARG A 3 25.46 26.17 -22.05
N TRP A 4 24.71 27.24 -22.36
CA TRP A 4 24.57 27.75 -23.73
C TRP A 4 25.83 28.47 -24.20
N LEU A 5 26.52 29.18 -23.30
CA LEU A 5 27.79 29.84 -23.59
C LEU A 5 28.93 28.83 -23.82
N ILE A 6 28.95 27.71 -23.06
CA ILE A 6 29.93 26.62 -23.25
C ILE A 6 29.71 25.91 -24.59
N LEU A 7 28.45 25.63 -24.96
CA LEU A 7 28.10 25.02 -26.25
C LEU A 7 28.42 25.93 -27.44
N ALA A 8 28.14 27.24 -27.31
CA ALA A 8 28.44 28.22 -28.37
C ALA A 8 29.96 28.43 -28.56
N GLY A 9 30.73 28.50 -27.47
CA GLY A 9 32.20 28.60 -27.55
C GLY A 9 32.85 27.35 -28.15
N ALA A 10 32.35 26.16 -27.82
CA ALA A 10 32.83 24.89 -28.38
C ALA A 10 32.53 24.78 -29.89
N ALA A 11 31.38 25.27 -30.35
CA ALA A 11 31.00 25.28 -31.77
C ALA A 11 31.90 26.21 -32.62
N MET A 12 32.27 27.39 -32.10
CA MET A 12 33.15 28.33 -32.81
C MET A 12 34.58 27.82 -32.94
N ALA A 13 35.07 27.02 -31.99
CA ALA A 13 36.39 26.39 -32.05
C ALA A 13 36.46 25.20 -33.05
N VAL A 14 35.31 24.63 -33.45
CA VAL A 14 35.22 23.53 -34.43
C VAL A 14 35.43 24.00 -35.86
N VAL A 15 34.93 25.19 -36.17
CA VAL A 15 34.95 25.73 -37.54
C VAL A 15 36.37 26.13 -37.97
N SER A 16 37.28 26.37 -37.03
CA SER A 16 38.62 26.90 -37.29
C SER A 16 39.77 25.89 -37.25
N ASN A 17 39.54 24.62 -36.88
CA ASN A 17 40.62 23.63 -36.73
C ASN A 17 40.22 22.21 -37.22
N PRO A 18 40.94 21.57 -38.15
CA PRO A 18 40.60 20.24 -38.71
C PRO A 18 40.69 19.08 -37.70
N ALA A 19 41.35 19.27 -36.54
CA ALA A 19 41.31 18.32 -35.42
C ALA A 19 40.13 18.56 -34.45
N ALA A 20 39.44 19.70 -34.57
CA ALA A 20 38.37 20.10 -33.68
C ALA A 20 37.03 19.32 -33.78
N PRO A 21 36.65 18.66 -34.89
CA PRO A 21 35.45 17.81 -34.88
C PRO A 21 35.59 16.61 -33.93
N ARG A 22 36.80 16.03 -33.83
CA ARG A 22 37.08 14.94 -32.87
C ARG A 22 37.08 15.43 -31.43
N ALA A 23 37.74 16.58 -31.16
CA ALA A 23 37.77 17.18 -29.83
C ALA A 23 36.36 17.59 -29.35
N PHE A 24 35.53 18.14 -30.23
CA PHE A 24 34.14 18.50 -29.94
C PHE A 24 33.27 17.28 -29.66
N GLY A 25 33.41 16.20 -30.45
CA GLY A 25 32.71 14.94 -30.19
C GLY A 25 33.05 14.37 -28.82
N VAL A 26 34.34 14.43 -28.42
CA VAL A 26 34.80 14.00 -27.10
C VAL A 26 34.21 14.87 -25.99
N THR A 27 34.25 16.20 -26.12
CA THR A 27 33.65 17.12 -25.13
C THR A 27 32.14 16.92 -24.99
N LEU A 28 31.40 16.78 -26.10
CA LEU A 28 29.97 16.52 -26.08
C LEU A 28 29.67 15.18 -25.39
N TRP A 29 30.45 14.14 -25.67
CA TRP A 29 30.32 12.84 -25.03
C TRP A 29 30.55 12.93 -23.52
N PHE A 30 31.57 13.68 -23.06
CA PHE A 30 31.80 13.92 -21.63
C PHE A 30 30.64 14.66 -20.96
N ILE A 31 30.06 15.68 -21.62
CA ILE A 31 28.89 16.40 -21.09
C ILE A 31 27.69 15.45 -20.97
N VAL A 32 27.42 14.65 -22.00
CA VAL A 32 26.32 13.65 -21.98
C VAL A 32 26.56 12.59 -20.91
N ALA A 33 27.80 12.10 -20.76
CA ALA A 33 28.16 11.12 -19.76
C ALA A 33 28.03 11.67 -18.33
N LEU A 34 28.45 12.91 -18.10
CA LEU A 34 28.31 13.59 -16.82
C LEU A 34 26.84 13.84 -16.47
N ASP A 35 26.04 14.29 -17.44
CA ASP A 35 24.60 14.45 -17.27
C ASP A 35 23.93 13.11 -16.97
N ALA A 36 24.26 12.06 -17.73
CA ALA A 36 23.77 10.72 -17.47
C ALA A 36 24.15 10.27 -16.05
N ALA A 37 25.39 10.46 -15.60
CA ALA A 37 25.81 10.09 -14.25
C ALA A 37 25.05 10.85 -13.14
N VAL A 38 24.70 12.13 -13.36
CA VAL A 38 23.92 12.94 -12.41
C VAL A 38 22.44 12.56 -12.37
N TYR A 39 21.82 12.35 -13.53
CA TYR A 39 20.37 12.10 -13.63
C TYR A 39 19.99 10.62 -13.52
N TRP A 40 20.89 9.70 -13.86
CA TRP A 40 20.62 8.25 -13.86
C TRP A 40 20.18 7.72 -12.48
N PRO A 41 20.83 8.04 -11.35
CA PRO A 41 20.38 7.57 -10.04
C PRO A 41 18.98 8.04 -9.69
N ARG A 42 18.61 9.28 -10.08
CA ARG A 42 17.27 9.82 -9.89
C ARG A 42 16.25 9.06 -10.73
N LEU A 43 16.56 8.80 -12.00
CA LEU A 43 15.71 8.00 -12.89
C LEU A 43 15.51 6.58 -12.35
N VAL A 44 16.58 5.92 -11.89
CA VAL A 44 16.53 4.59 -11.27
C VAL A 44 15.67 4.60 -10.00
N LYS A 45 15.80 5.62 -9.15
CA LYS A 45 14.98 5.77 -7.94
C LYS A 45 13.50 5.95 -8.30
N VAL A 46 13.16 6.92 -9.15
CA VAL A 46 11.78 7.21 -9.56
C VAL A 46 11.13 5.99 -10.21
N THR A 47 11.84 5.32 -11.12
CA THR A 47 11.32 4.08 -11.72
C THR A 47 11.08 3.02 -10.65
N ARG A 48 12.03 2.75 -9.76
CA ARG A 48 11.86 1.78 -8.67
C ARG A 48 10.65 2.09 -7.78
N ASP A 49 10.47 3.35 -7.44
CA ASP A 49 9.34 3.82 -6.62
C ASP A 49 8.02 3.61 -7.37
N LEU A 50 7.94 3.97 -8.66
CA LEU A 50 6.76 3.69 -9.51
C LEU A 50 6.43 2.19 -9.56
N TRP A 51 7.43 1.32 -9.72
CA TRP A 51 7.22 -0.14 -9.72
C TRP A 51 6.76 -0.67 -8.35
N ASN A 52 7.16 -0.03 -7.25
CA ASN A 52 6.74 -0.40 -5.90
C ASN A 52 5.30 0.08 -5.63
N HIS A 53 4.95 1.31 -6.01
CA HIS A 53 3.58 1.82 -5.92
C HIS A 53 2.61 1.00 -6.76
N ARG A 54 3.01 0.66 -8.00
CA ARG A 54 2.21 -0.22 -8.86
C ARG A 54 1.98 -1.60 -8.22
N LEU A 55 3.00 -2.14 -7.55
CA LEU A 55 2.85 -3.41 -6.85
C LEU A 55 1.88 -3.31 -5.67
N ALA A 56 2.00 -2.26 -4.85
CA ALA A 56 1.10 -2.02 -3.73
C ALA A 56 -0.36 -1.91 -4.22
N PHE A 57 -0.60 -1.07 -5.23
CA PHE A 57 -1.91 -0.89 -5.85
C PHE A 57 -2.51 -2.20 -6.40
N ILE A 58 -1.71 -3.03 -7.09
CA ILE A 58 -2.18 -4.33 -7.59
C ILE A 58 -2.59 -5.24 -6.43
N GLY A 59 -1.86 -5.20 -5.32
CA GLY A 59 -2.19 -5.98 -4.13
C GLY A 59 -3.46 -5.51 -3.45
N GLU A 60 -3.64 -4.20 -3.24
CA GLU A 60 -4.88 -3.61 -2.72
C GLU A 60 -6.07 -3.95 -3.60
N ARG A 61 -5.92 -3.88 -4.93
CA ARG A 61 -6.98 -4.27 -5.87
C ARG A 61 -7.34 -5.74 -5.75
N ALA A 62 -6.33 -6.63 -5.65
CA ALA A 62 -6.58 -8.06 -5.46
C ALA A 62 -7.27 -8.37 -4.13
N VAL A 63 -6.96 -7.62 -3.06
CA VAL A 63 -7.67 -7.74 -1.79
C VAL A 63 -9.10 -7.25 -1.94
N ALA A 64 -9.33 -6.08 -2.55
CA ALA A 64 -10.66 -5.53 -2.79
C ALA A 64 -11.55 -6.49 -3.60
N GLU A 65 -11.00 -7.15 -4.63
CA GLU A 65 -11.69 -8.19 -5.39
C GLU A 65 -12.16 -9.35 -4.49
N GLU A 66 -11.33 -9.85 -3.58
CA GLU A 66 -11.72 -10.91 -2.64
C GLU A 66 -12.74 -10.40 -1.61
N LEU A 67 -12.59 -9.17 -1.11
CA LEU A 67 -13.54 -8.56 -0.17
C LEU A 67 -14.92 -8.29 -0.80
N SER A 68 -15.01 -8.07 -2.11
CA SER A 68 -16.29 -7.86 -2.81
C SER A 68 -17.28 -9.02 -2.62
N GLN A 69 -16.78 -10.23 -2.38
CA GLN A 69 -17.61 -11.41 -2.15
C GLN A 69 -18.43 -11.31 -0.85
N LEU A 70 -17.99 -10.48 0.11
CA LEU A 70 -18.71 -10.23 1.36
C LEU A 70 -20.02 -9.48 1.14
N LEU A 71 -20.16 -8.75 0.03
CA LEU A 71 -21.39 -8.02 -0.31
C LEU A 71 -22.61 -8.97 -0.40
N ALA A 72 -22.41 -10.16 -0.95
CA ALA A 72 -23.46 -11.19 -1.06
C ALA A 72 -23.89 -11.74 0.31
N SER A 73 -23.07 -11.57 1.35
CA SER A 73 -23.33 -12.01 2.72
C SER A 73 -23.89 -10.88 3.62
N GLY A 74 -24.31 -9.74 3.04
CA GLY A 74 -24.87 -8.62 3.80
C GLY A 74 -23.84 -7.73 4.49
N PHE A 75 -22.58 -7.79 4.07
CA PHE A 75 -21.54 -6.86 4.51
C PHE A 75 -21.39 -5.71 3.52
N HIS A 76 -20.82 -4.62 4.00
CA HIS A 76 -20.43 -3.46 3.22
C HIS A 76 -18.91 -3.31 3.30
N VAL A 77 -18.28 -2.94 2.20
CA VAL A 77 -16.83 -2.72 2.11
C VAL A 77 -16.58 -1.30 1.63
N PHE A 78 -15.78 -0.56 2.39
CA PHE A 78 -15.32 0.77 2.07
C PHE A 78 -13.82 0.72 1.84
N HIS A 79 -13.34 1.47 0.86
CA HIS A 79 -11.93 1.50 0.49
C HIS A 79 -11.39 2.93 0.66
N ASP A 80 -10.09 3.03 0.92
CA ASP A 80 -9.34 4.29 0.94
C ASP A 80 -9.95 5.35 1.88
N LEU A 81 -10.16 4.98 3.15
CA LEU A 81 -10.75 5.87 4.14
C LEU A 81 -9.71 6.90 4.60
N VAL A 82 -9.82 8.14 4.11
CA VAL A 82 -8.85 9.22 4.34
C VAL A 82 -8.97 9.83 5.75
N PHE A 83 -7.85 9.97 6.43
CA PHE A 83 -7.62 10.80 7.62
C PHE A 83 -6.61 11.91 7.28
N GLU A 84 -6.29 12.80 8.23
CA GLU A 84 -5.48 14.01 7.96
C GLU A 84 -4.15 13.74 7.24
N ASN A 85 -3.43 12.68 7.61
CA ASN A 85 -2.07 12.41 7.10
C ASN A 85 -1.88 10.98 6.56
N TYR A 86 -2.94 10.18 6.54
CA TYR A 86 -2.89 8.77 6.16
C TYR A 86 -4.28 8.27 5.75
N ASN A 87 -4.33 7.11 5.12
CA ASN A 87 -5.55 6.42 4.75
C ASN A 87 -5.61 5.03 5.42
N VAL A 88 -6.82 4.48 5.52
CA VAL A 88 -7.04 3.08 5.87
C VAL A 88 -7.49 2.35 4.62
N ASP A 89 -6.74 1.32 4.21
CA ASP A 89 -6.97 0.64 2.92
C ASP A 89 -8.41 0.17 2.78
N HIS A 90 -8.92 -0.61 3.74
CA HIS A 90 -10.30 -1.10 3.71
C HIS A 90 -10.98 -1.13 5.08
N VAL A 91 -12.29 -0.88 5.10
CA VAL A 91 -13.18 -1.05 6.25
C VAL A 91 -14.34 -1.94 5.86
N ILE A 92 -14.57 -3.01 6.60
CA ILE A 92 -15.68 -3.94 6.42
C ILE A 92 -16.68 -3.72 7.55
N VAL A 93 -17.97 -3.64 7.22
CA VAL A 93 -19.06 -3.48 8.19
C VAL A 93 -20.13 -4.53 7.90
N GLY A 94 -20.57 -5.25 8.92
CA GLY A 94 -21.70 -6.16 8.77
C GLY A 94 -22.22 -6.67 10.11
N PRO A 95 -23.09 -7.70 10.07
CA PRO A 95 -23.78 -8.20 11.26
C PRO A 95 -22.83 -8.68 12.37
N THR A 96 -21.61 -9.10 12.02
CA THR A 96 -20.62 -9.63 12.98
C THR A 96 -19.70 -8.58 13.58
N GLY A 97 -19.70 -7.34 13.06
CA GLY A 97 -18.88 -6.24 13.57
C GLY A 97 -18.30 -5.32 12.50
N VAL A 98 -17.31 -4.53 12.90
CA VAL A 98 -16.52 -3.66 12.03
C VAL A 98 -15.07 -4.15 12.02
N PHE A 99 -14.46 -4.17 10.84
CA PHE A 99 -13.09 -4.66 10.64
C PHE A 99 -12.31 -3.65 9.81
N VAL A 100 -11.05 -3.40 10.15
CA VAL A 100 -10.12 -2.68 9.28
C VAL A 100 -9.13 -3.68 8.69
N VAL A 101 -8.87 -3.58 7.40
CA VAL A 101 -7.94 -4.46 6.69
C VAL A 101 -6.80 -3.62 6.14
N GLU A 102 -5.59 -3.91 6.61
CA GLU A 102 -4.33 -3.35 6.13
C GLU A 102 -3.69 -4.30 5.12
N THR A 103 -3.35 -3.82 3.93
CA THR A 103 -2.82 -4.65 2.82
C THR A 103 -1.31 -4.57 2.72
N LYS A 104 -0.63 -5.64 3.12
CA LYS A 104 0.82 -5.77 2.97
C LYS A 104 1.23 -6.53 1.72
N THR A 105 1.53 -5.81 0.65
CA THR A 105 1.99 -6.41 -0.60
C THR A 105 3.51 -6.55 -0.66
N ARG A 106 4.00 -7.78 -0.86
CA ARG A 106 5.45 -8.07 -0.93
C ARG A 106 5.78 -9.05 -2.06
N ARG A 107 6.86 -8.79 -2.79
CA ARG A 107 7.41 -9.71 -3.81
C ARG A 107 7.95 -10.98 -3.13
N LYS A 108 7.66 -12.15 -3.70
CA LYS A 108 8.26 -13.42 -3.26
C LYS A 108 9.73 -13.48 -3.69
N PRO A 109 10.63 -14.01 -2.84
CA PRO A 109 12.01 -14.24 -3.26
C PRO A 109 12.04 -15.28 -4.38
N LYS A 110 13.03 -15.14 -5.27
CA LYS A 110 13.32 -16.12 -6.31
C LYS A 110 14.59 -16.89 -5.95
N GLN A 111 14.60 -18.19 -6.18
CA GLN A 111 15.80 -19.05 -6.16
C GLN A 111 15.81 -19.81 -7.48
N ASN A 112 16.93 -19.76 -8.22
CA ASN A 112 17.08 -20.36 -9.55
C ASN A 112 15.91 -20.02 -10.50
N GLY A 113 15.46 -18.76 -10.50
CA GLY A 113 14.33 -18.29 -11.31
C GLY A 113 12.93 -18.68 -10.81
N LYS A 114 12.81 -19.61 -9.85
CA LYS A 114 11.53 -20.06 -9.28
C LYS A 114 11.19 -19.29 -8.00
N LYS A 115 9.90 -18.98 -7.78
CA LYS A 115 9.43 -18.36 -6.52
C LYS A 115 9.59 -19.39 -5.40
N VAL A 116 10.34 -19.06 -4.35
CA VAL A 116 10.57 -19.94 -3.18
C VAL A 116 10.08 -19.24 -1.92
N GLY A 117 9.51 -19.99 -0.98
CA GLY A 117 8.90 -19.45 0.24
C GLY A 117 7.51 -18.85 -0.04
N TYR A 118 6.47 -19.53 0.44
CA TYR A 118 5.09 -19.04 0.37
C TYR A 118 4.50 -18.74 1.74
N LYS A 119 5.16 -19.20 2.82
CA LYS A 119 4.71 -19.03 4.20
C LYS A 119 5.24 -17.74 4.82
N VAL A 120 4.39 -17.12 5.62
CA VAL A 120 4.70 -16.02 6.54
C VAL A 120 4.23 -16.48 7.91
N GLY A 121 5.14 -16.53 8.87
CA GLY A 121 4.79 -16.79 10.27
C GLY A 121 4.19 -15.54 10.90
N TYR A 122 3.39 -15.72 11.94
CA TYR A 122 2.83 -14.63 12.73
C TYR A 122 2.77 -15.04 14.21
N ASP A 123 3.17 -14.13 15.12
CA ASP A 123 3.18 -14.37 16.58
C ASP A 123 2.22 -13.45 17.36
N GLY A 124 1.35 -12.70 16.65
CA GLY A 124 0.50 -11.67 17.26
C GLY A 124 1.11 -10.27 17.28
N THR A 125 2.42 -10.15 17.06
CA THR A 125 3.16 -8.87 17.12
C THR A 125 3.94 -8.57 15.85
N ALA A 126 4.40 -9.60 15.13
CA ALA A 126 5.27 -9.48 13.98
C ALA A 126 4.97 -10.52 12.90
N LEU A 127 5.16 -10.11 11.65
CA LEU A 127 5.18 -11.00 10.49
C LEU A 127 6.61 -11.48 10.21
N PHE A 128 6.77 -12.79 10.11
CA PHE A 128 8.02 -13.48 9.81
C PHE A 128 8.04 -13.90 8.35
N TRP A 129 8.58 -13.02 7.51
CA TRP A 129 8.81 -13.29 6.10
C TRP A 129 10.09 -14.12 5.92
N PRO A 130 10.27 -14.84 4.78
CA PRO A 130 11.44 -15.68 4.55
C PRO A 130 12.82 -15.01 4.71
N LYS A 131 12.88 -13.68 4.62
CA LYS A 131 14.14 -12.91 4.72
C LYS A 131 14.03 -11.69 5.65
N ALA A 132 12.96 -11.57 6.44
CA ALA A 132 12.79 -10.40 7.31
C ALA A 132 11.70 -10.63 8.36
N ARG A 133 11.88 -10.03 9.53
CA ARG A 133 10.84 -9.80 10.53
C ARG A 133 10.36 -8.36 10.45
N GLU A 134 9.07 -8.11 10.58
CA GLU A 134 8.53 -6.75 10.63
C GLU A 134 7.27 -6.66 11.51
N THR A 135 7.15 -5.58 12.27
CA THR A 135 6.01 -5.29 13.17
C THR A 135 5.11 -4.17 12.65
N LYS A 136 5.59 -3.38 11.67
CA LYS A 136 4.98 -2.13 11.22
C LYS A 136 3.57 -2.34 10.70
N SER A 137 3.32 -3.40 9.93
CA SER A 137 1.98 -3.65 9.39
C SER A 137 0.97 -4.00 10.50
N VAL A 138 1.42 -4.69 11.55
CA VAL A 138 0.60 -5.05 12.72
C VAL A 138 0.30 -3.80 13.56
N GLU A 139 1.33 -3.00 13.83
CA GLU A 139 1.20 -1.72 14.54
C GLU A 139 0.27 -0.75 13.79
N GLN A 140 0.42 -0.65 12.45
CA GLN A 140 -0.42 0.20 11.60
C GLN A 140 -1.88 -0.27 11.62
N SER A 141 -2.14 -1.57 11.45
CA SER A 141 -3.51 -2.10 11.49
C SER A 141 -4.18 -1.84 12.83
N LEU A 142 -3.44 -2.01 13.94
CA LEU A 142 -3.93 -1.68 15.28
C LEU A 142 -4.22 -0.18 15.45
N ALA A 143 -3.34 0.69 14.95
CA ALA A 143 -3.53 2.14 14.98
C ALA A 143 -4.75 2.55 14.15
N ASN A 144 -4.90 1.99 12.94
CA ASN A 144 -6.06 2.20 12.06
C ASN A 144 -7.36 1.80 12.77
N ALA A 145 -7.40 0.63 13.43
CA ALA A 145 -8.57 0.18 14.17
C ALA A 145 -8.97 1.15 15.28
N ARG A 146 -7.98 1.64 16.05
CA ARG A 146 -8.21 2.64 17.11
C ARG A 146 -8.77 3.95 16.55
N SER A 147 -8.19 4.45 15.46
CA SER A 147 -8.63 5.69 14.82
C SER A 147 -10.04 5.57 14.26
N VAL A 148 -10.34 4.48 13.55
CA VAL A 148 -11.67 4.22 12.99
C VAL A 148 -12.69 4.01 14.10
N SER A 149 -12.36 3.26 15.16
CA SER A 149 -13.22 3.06 16.33
C SER A 149 -13.55 4.39 17.02
N LYS A 150 -12.54 5.22 17.28
CA LYS A 150 -12.72 6.55 17.90
C LYS A 150 -13.62 7.44 17.03
N TRP A 151 -13.32 7.52 15.73
CA TRP A 151 -14.08 8.35 14.81
C TRP A 151 -15.53 7.87 14.67
N LEU A 152 -15.76 6.57 14.43
CA LEU A 152 -17.10 6.00 14.34
C LEU A 152 -17.89 6.18 15.63
N SER A 153 -17.27 5.98 16.78
CA SER A 153 -17.95 6.16 18.07
C SER A 153 -18.40 7.61 18.26
N SER A 154 -17.56 8.58 17.88
CA SER A 154 -17.92 9.99 17.89
C SER A 154 -19.01 10.34 16.89
N ALA A 155 -18.94 9.79 15.67
CA ALA A 155 -19.86 10.10 14.58
C ALA A 155 -21.25 9.47 14.77
N THR A 156 -21.31 8.32 15.44
CA THR A 156 -22.57 7.60 15.69
C THR A 156 -23.15 7.84 17.09
N GLY A 157 -22.40 8.47 17.99
CA GLY A 157 -22.81 8.73 19.37
C GLY A 157 -22.86 7.48 20.26
N ALA A 158 -22.28 6.35 19.83
CA ALA A 158 -22.26 5.10 20.58
C ALA A 158 -20.93 4.34 20.39
N PRO A 159 -20.44 3.57 21.37
CA PRO A 159 -19.18 2.84 21.23
C PRO A 159 -19.19 1.83 20.06
N VAL A 160 -18.20 1.93 19.17
CA VAL A 160 -18.00 1.01 18.04
C VAL A 160 -16.64 0.31 18.18
N SER A 161 -16.67 -1.00 18.42
CA SER A 161 -15.46 -1.83 18.39
C SER A 161 -15.05 -2.13 16.95
N VAL A 162 -13.74 -2.12 16.68
CA VAL A 162 -13.17 -2.36 15.35
C VAL A 162 -12.06 -3.39 15.47
N GLN A 163 -12.18 -4.50 14.76
CA GLN A 163 -11.21 -5.58 14.74
C GLN A 163 -10.11 -5.31 13.69
N PRO A 164 -8.83 -5.21 14.07
CA PRO A 164 -7.73 -5.06 13.12
C PRO A 164 -7.39 -6.37 12.40
N VAL A 165 -7.17 -6.26 11.10
CA VAL A 165 -6.74 -7.34 10.21
C VAL A 165 -5.55 -6.83 9.37
N VAL A 166 -4.52 -7.66 9.24
CA VAL A 166 -3.44 -7.51 8.27
C VAL A 166 -3.58 -8.60 7.24
N THR A 167 -3.45 -8.26 5.97
CA THR A 167 -3.49 -9.24 4.89
C THR A 167 -2.30 -9.14 3.96
N ALA A 168 -1.87 -10.30 3.45
CA ALA A 168 -0.74 -10.39 2.53
C ALA A 168 -1.14 -11.17 1.26
N PRO A 169 -1.54 -10.48 0.17
CA PRO A 169 -1.99 -11.15 -1.04
C PRO A 169 -0.88 -12.04 -1.64
N GLY A 170 -1.27 -13.27 -1.99
CA GLY A 170 -0.37 -14.27 -2.55
C GLY A 170 0.53 -14.99 -1.53
N TRP A 171 0.44 -14.68 -0.23
CA TRP A 171 1.20 -15.35 0.83
C TRP A 171 0.30 -16.24 1.68
N TRP A 172 0.79 -17.41 2.06
CA TRP A 172 0.19 -18.25 3.08
C TRP A 172 0.61 -17.72 4.44
N ILE A 173 -0.34 -17.36 5.29
CA ILE A 173 -0.06 -16.96 6.66
C ILE A 173 -0.37 -18.16 7.55
N ASP A 174 0.67 -18.63 8.24
CA ASP A 174 0.56 -19.71 9.23
C ASP A 174 0.20 -19.04 10.56
N ASP A 175 -1.07 -19.14 10.93
CA ASP A 175 -1.60 -18.64 12.20
C ASP A 175 -2.44 -19.75 12.83
N ALA A 176 -2.04 -20.16 14.04
CA ALA A 176 -2.67 -21.21 14.83
C ALA A 176 -3.38 -20.66 16.07
N THR A 177 -3.32 -19.34 16.33
CA THR A 177 -3.69 -18.76 17.62
C THR A 177 -4.50 -17.47 17.48
N GLN A 178 -5.44 -17.26 18.42
CA GLN A 178 -6.28 -16.07 18.41
C GLN A 178 -5.51 -14.87 18.99
N HIS A 179 -5.13 -13.94 18.13
CA HIS A 179 -4.43 -12.70 18.50
C HIS A 179 -5.35 -11.47 18.42
N SER A 180 -4.90 -10.35 19.01
CA SER A 180 -5.62 -9.08 18.98
C SER A 180 -5.73 -8.49 17.56
N VAL A 181 -4.69 -8.70 16.73
CA VAL A 181 -4.69 -8.41 15.28
C VAL A 181 -4.70 -9.73 14.53
N TRP A 182 -5.57 -9.88 13.53
CA TRP A 182 -5.60 -11.08 12.70
C TRP A 182 -4.65 -10.93 11.51
N ALA A 183 -3.81 -11.92 11.25
CA ALA A 183 -3.00 -11.96 10.03
C ALA A 183 -3.54 -13.04 9.09
N LEU A 184 -4.14 -12.63 7.97
CA LEU A 184 -4.90 -13.54 7.11
C LEU A 184 -4.49 -13.42 5.64
N ASN A 185 -4.45 -14.54 4.93
CA ASN A 185 -4.53 -14.49 3.46
C ASN A 185 -5.89 -13.87 3.05
N PRO A 186 -5.98 -13.08 1.97
CA PRO A 186 -7.23 -12.43 1.58
C PRO A 186 -8.43 -13.40 1.47
N LYS A 187 -8.18 -14.60 0.95
CA LYS A 187 -9.20 -15.66 0.80
C LYS A 187 -9.75 -16.19 2.13
N ARG A 188 -9.02 -15.99 3.22
CA ARG A 188 -9.45 -16.39 4.58
C ARG A 188 -10.19 -15.27 5.31
N ILE A 189 -10.21 -14.03 4.79
CA ILE A 189 -10.89 -12.91 5.48
C ILE A 189 -12.37 -13.18 5.60
N ARG A 190 -13.05 -13.53 4.50
CA ARG A 190 -14.50 -13.79 4.48
C ARG A 190 -14.94 -14.79 5.56
N PRO A 191 -14.43 -16.03 5.60
CA PRO A 191 -14.86 -16.99 6.60
C PRO A 191 -14.53 -16.56 8.04
N HIS A 192 -13.47 -15.77 8.28
CA HIS A 192 -13.16 -15.28 9.63
C HIS A 192 -14.13 -14.17 10.08
N VAL A 193 -14.42 -13.24 9.17
CA VAL A 193 -15.35 -12.13 9.43
C VAL A 193 -16.77 -12.64 9.63
N GLU A 194 -17.23 -13.59 8.82
CA GLU A 194 -18.55 -14.22 8.95
C GLU A 194 -18.69 -15.08 10.22
N ALA A 195 -17.61 -15.74 10.66
CA ALA A 195 -17.61 -16.55 11.87
C ALA A 195 -17.39 -15.73 13.16
N HIS A 196 -17.09 -14.44 13.05
CA HIS A 196 -16.81 -13.61 14.22
C HIS A 196 -18.06 -13.38 15.07
N LYS A 197 -17.96 -13.58 16.39
CA LYS A 197 -19.11 -13.50 17.31
C LYS A 197 -18.92 -12.53 18.47
N SER A 198 -17.80 -11.79 18.52
CA SER A 198 -17.45 -11.00 19.70
C SER A 198 -18.14 -9.64 19.78
N SER A 199 -18.68 -9.11 18.67
CA SER A 199 -19.34 -7.79 18.66
C SER A 199 -20.42 -7.68 17.58
N PRO A 200 -21.50 -8.47 17.66
CA PRO A 200 -22.58 -8.43 16.68
C PRO A 200 -23.28 -7.07 16.67
N LEU A 201 -23.70 -6.64 15.48
CA LEU A 201 -24.39 -5.37 15.24
C LEU A 201 -25.82 -5.61 14.76
N SER A 202 -26.76 -4.80 15.25
CA SER A 202 -28.11 -4.76 14.68
C SER A 202 -28.11 -4.11 13.30
N ASN A 203 -29.10 -4.41 12.46
CA ASN A 203 -29.23 -3.81 11.13
C ASN A 203 -29.25 -2.27 11.17
N GLN A 204 -29.89 -1.69 12.20
CA GLN A 204 -29.91 -0.24 12.40
C GLN A 204 -28.51 0.33 12.67
N ARG A 205 -27.69 -0.38 13.48
CA ARG A 205 -26.31 0.03 13.76
C ARG A 205 -25.43 -0.09 12.52
N VAL A 206 -25.57 -1.17 11.76
CA VAL A 206 -24.88 -1.34 10.47
C VAL A 206 -25.22 -0.18 9.54
N ALA A 207 -26.50 0.13 9.36
CA ALA A 207 -26.94 1.23 8.50
C ALA A 207 -26.38 2.59 8.94
N SER A 208 -26.40 2.89 10.25
CA SER A 208 -25.84 4.14 10.80
C SER A 208 -24.33 4.26 10.55
N ILE A 209 -23.57 3.18 10.78
CA ILE A 209 -22.12 3.15 10.52
C ILE A 209 -21.83 3.31 9.03
N CYS A 210 -22.56 2.58 8.17
CA CYS A 210 -22.40 2.66 6.72
C CYS A 210 -22.70 4.07 6.18
N TYR A 211 -23.69 4.77 6.75
CA TYR A 211 -23.97 6.15 6.41
C TYR A 211 -22.77 7.06 6.71
N GLN A 212 -22.20 6.98 7.92
CA GLN A 212 -21.03 7.78 8.30
C GLN A 212 -19.81 7.49 7.41
N LEU A 213 -19.56 6.21 7.10
CA LEU A 213 -18.46 5.82 6.21
C LEU A 213 -18.68 6.31 4.79
N THR A 214 -19.91 6.27 4.29
CA THR A 214 -20.25 6.83 2.97
C THR A 214 -19.95 8.33 2.93
N GLU A 215 -20.37 9.08 3.95
CA GLU A 215 -20.09 10.52 4.04
C GLU A 215 -18.59 10.82 4.13
N LYS A 216 -17.82 9.96 4.80
CA LYS A 216 -16.36 10.14 4.94
C LYS A 216 -15.58 9.78 3.67
N CYS A 217 -16.03 8.78 2.91
CA CYS A 217 -15.39 8.36 1.66
C CYS A 217 -15.78 9.23 0.45
N ARG A 218 -16.81 10.07 0.56
CA ARG A 218 -17.16 11.02 -0.50
C ARG A 218 -16.01 12.03 -0.68
N LEU A 219 -15.55 12.17 -1.92
CA LEU A 219 -14.60 13.22 -2.32
C LEU A 219 -15.19 14.58 -1.93
N ARG A 220 -14.62 15.18 -0.88
CA ARG A 220 -14.90 16.56 -0.51
C ARG A 220 -14.19 17.46 -1.53
N LYS A 221 -14.92 18.38 -2.16
CA LYS A 221 -14.43 19.27 -3.23
C LYS A 221 -13.34 20.24 -2.76
N ASP A 222 -13.09 20.26 -1.45
CA ASP A 222 -12.25 21.16 -0.69
C ASP A 222 -10.89 20.55 -0.26
N GLN A 223 -10.53 19.37 -0.78
CA GLN A 223 -9.21 18.75 -0.60
C GLN A 223 -8.31 18.85 -1.84
#